data_AF-A0A7J3DNE1-F1
#
_entry.id   AF-A0A7J3DNE1-F1
#
_cell.length_a   1.000
_cell.length_b   1.000
_cell.length_c   1.000
_cell.angle_alpha   90.00
_cell.angle_beta   90.00
_cell.angle_gamma   90.00
#
_symmetry.space_group_name_H-M   'P 1'
#
loop_
_entity.id
_entity.type
_entity.pdbx_description
1 polymer ?
#
loop_
_entity_poly.entity_id
_entity_poly.type
_entity_poly.pdbx_seq_one_letter_code
_entity_poly.pdbx_strand_id
1 'polypeptide(L)' 'MKFITKINLKNSEDIAKKICSDIAKKDSTFVFEIKDNILSIFSDNKDIAYKRGILFVKKYLKDYNLGFEVKRS' A
#
# COMPACT_ATOMS: atom_id res chain seq x y z
N MET A 1 -10.18 15.25 2.30
CA MET A 1 -8.76 15.51 1.99
C MET A 1 -8.08 14.15 1.88
N LYS A 2 -7.32 13.86 0.82
CA LYS A 2 -6.82 12.51 0.55
C LYS A 2 -5.35 12.38 0.94
N PHE A 3 -4.96 11.19 1.38
CA PHE A 3 -3.61 10.78 1.71
C PHE A 3 -3.25 9.55 0.89
N ILE A 4 -1.98 9.45 0.52
CA ILE A 4 -1.44 8.32 -0.24
C ILE A 4 -0.28 7.72 0.53
N THR A 5 -0.36 6.42 0.76
CA THR A 5 0.77 5.60 1.20
C THR A 5 1.53 5.12 -0.02
N LYS A 6 2.81 5.45 -0.13
CA LYS A 6 3.69 5.00 -1.22
C LYS A 6 4.71 4.00 -0.70
N ILE A 7 4.79 2.83 -1.33
CA ILE A 7 5.72 1.76 -1.00
C ILE A 7 6.49 1.42 -2.27
N ASN A 8 7.82 1.56 -2.24
CA ASN A 8 8.67 1.06 -3.33
C ASN A 8 8.79 -0.46 -3.17
N LEU A 9 8.26 -1.20 -4.14
CA LEU A 9 8.15 -2.66 -4.11
C LEU A 9 9.47 -3.35 -4.45
N LYS A 10 10.43 -2.65 -5.07
CA LYS A 10 11.68 -3.23 -5.60
C LYS A 10 11.36 -4.43 -6.52
N ASN A 11 11.38 -5.66 -5.98
CA ASN A 11 11.15 -6.91 -6.69
C ASN A 11 9.89 -7.66 -6.19
N SER A 12 9.01 -6.99 -5.42
CA SER A 12 7.84 -7.62 -4.78
C SER A 12 6.51 -7.24 -5.46
N GLU A 13 6.54 -6.82 -6.72
CA GLU A 13 5.36 -6.30 -7.43
C GLU A 13 4.24 -7.33 -7.53
N ASP A 14 4.54 -8.55 -7.97
CA ASP A 14 3.54 -9.60 -8.18
C ASP A 14 2.81 -10.00 -6.89
N ILE A 15 3.57 -10.08 -5.79
CA ILE A 15 3.02 -10.40 -4.48
C ILE A 15 2.16 -9.24 -3.97
N ALA A 16 2.63 -7.99 -4.12
CA ALA A 16 1.87 -6.82 -3.75
C ALA A 16 0.55 -6.72 -4.54
N LYS A 17 0.59 -6.99 -5.85
CA LYS A 17 -0.61 -7.06 -6.72
C LYS A 17 -1.61 -8.10 -6.20
N LYS A 18 -1.15 -9.32 -5.90
CA LYS A 18 -2.01 -10.39 -5.39
C LYS A 18 -2.67 -9.98 -4.06
N ILE A 19 -1.90 -9.47 -3.12
CA ILE A 19 -2.39 -9.06 -1.79
C ILE A 19 -3.40 -7.91 -1.92
N CYS A 20 -3.09 -6.88 -2.70
CA CYS A 20 -3.99 -5.76 -2.91
C CYS A 20 -5.30 -6.20 -3.58
N SER A 21 -5.21 -7.12 -4.55
CA SER A 21 -6.40 -7.68 -5.23
C SER A 21 -7.28 -8.46 -4.26
N ASP A 22 -6.69 -9.27 -3.39
CA ASP A 22 -7.43 -10.04 -2.38
C ASP A 22 -8.09 -9.15 -1.32
N ILE A 23 -7.46 -8.02 -0.96
CA ILE A 23 -8.06 -7.02 -0.07
C ILE A 23 -9.21 -6.31 -0.78
N ALA A 24 -9.02 -5.84 -2.02
CA ALA A 24 -10.06 -5.12 -2.78
C ALA A 24 -11.32 -5.97 -3.05
N LYS A 25 -11.18 -7.31 -3.15
CA LYS A 25 -12.32 -8.23 -3.21
C LYS A 25 -13.16 -8.27 -1.94
N LYS A 26 -12.56 -7.95 -0.78
CA LYS A 26 -13.21 -8.00 0.55
C LYS A 26 -13.63 -6.63 1.06
N ASP A 27 -12.90 -5.60 0.65
CA ASP A 27 -13.10 -4.21 1.06
C ASP A 27 -13.14 -3.30 -0.18
N SER A 28 -14.35 -2.92 -0.58
CA SER A 28 -14.58 -2.04 -1.72
C SER A 28 -14.05 -0.61 -1.52
N THR A 29 -13.72 -0.24 -0.27
CA THR A 29 -13.12 1.07 0.05
C THR A 29 -11.59 1.06 -0.08
N PHE A 30 -10.99 -0.11 -0.32
CA PHE A 30 -9.57 -0.25 -0.54
C PHE A 30 -9.20 0.12 -1.98
N VAL A 31 -8.85 1.40 -2.19
CA VAL A 31 -8.36 1.92 -3.47
C VAL A 31 -6.84 1.91 -3.49
N PHE A 32 -6.25 1.31 -4.53
CA PHE A 32 -4.80 1.24 -4.72
C PHE A 32 -4.42 1.35 -6.21
N GLU A 33 -3.17 1.72 -6.46
CA GLU A 33 -2.55 1.75 -7.79
C GLU A 33 -1.12 1.19 -7.66
N ILE A 34 -0.68 0.40 -8.64
CA ILE A 34 0.71 -0.05 -8.74
C ILE A 34 1.25 0.44 -10.08
N LYS A 35 2.24 1.33 -10.05
CA LYS A 35 2.89 1.90 -11.23
C LYS A 35 4.38 2.10 -10.96
N ASP A 36 5.23 1.76 -11.92
CA ASP A 36 6.69 1.93 -11.85
C ASP A 36 7.31 1.33 -10.56
N ASN A 37 6.89 0.11 -10.19
CA ASN A 37 7.27 -0.55 -8.93
C ASN A 37 6.86 0.18 -7.64
N ILE A 38 5.92 1.13 -7.70
CA ILE A 38 5.41 1.85 -6.54
C ILE A 38 3.96 1.45 -6.30
N LEU A 39 3.69 0.88 -5.13
CA LEU A 39 2.34 0.71 -4.61
C LEU A 39 1.88 2.01 -3.95
N SER A 40 0.82 2.60 -4.49
CA SER A 40 0.11 3.74 -3.93
C SER A 40 -1.22 3.27 -3.35
N ILE A 41 -1.45 3.48 -2.06
CA ILE A 41 -2.72 3.15 -1.40
C ILE A 41 -3.40 4.44 -0.95
N PHE A 42 -4.63 4.66 -1.39
CA PHE A 42 -5.37 5.90 -1.14
C PHE A 42 -6.21 5.79 0.13
N SER A 43 -6.30 6.87 0.90
CA SER A 43 -7.07 6.94 2.14
C SER A 43 -7.52 8.37 2.44
N ASP A 44 -8.70 8.54 3.03
CA ASP A 44 -9.20 9.88 3.40
C ASP A 44 -8.65 10.39 4.73
N ASN A 45 -7.86 9.57 5.44
CA ASN A 45 -7.31 9.87 6.75
C ASN A 45 -5.82 9.50 6.83
N LYS A 46 -5.01 10.39 7.41
CA LYS A 46 -3.55 10.22 7.56
C LYS A 46 -3.18 9.00 8.40
N ASP A 47 -3.89 8.77 9.50
CA ASP A 47 -3.63 7.66 10.41
C ASP A 47 -3.98 6.33 9.74
N ILE A 48 -5.06 6.31 8.94
CA ILE A 48 -5.40 5.14 8.12
C ILE A 48 -4.29 4.88 7.10
N ALA A 49 -3.83 5.90 6.38
CA ALA A 49 -2.73 5.77 5.41
C ALA A 49 -1.46 5.19 6.07
N TYR A 50 -1.08 5.73 7.23
CA TYR A 50 0.09 5.27 7.97
C TYR A 50 -0.06 3.81 8.47
N LYS A 51 -1.24 3.46 9.02
CA LYS A 51 -1.55 2.08 9.43
C LYS A 51 -1.48 1.11 8.26
N ARG A 52 -1.98 1.50 7.09
CA ARG A 52 -1.87 0.69 5.85
C ARG A 52 -0.41 0.51 5.44
N GLY A 53 0.41 1.56 5.52
CA GLY A 53 1.85 1.46 5.26
C GLY A 53 2.57 0.48 6.18
N ILE A 54 2.33 0.58 7.50
CA ILE A 54 2.86 -0.38 8.48
C ILE A 54 2.38 -1.80 8.18
N LEU A 55 1.09 -1.98 7.92
CA LEU A 55 0.51 -3.29 7.65
C LEU A 55 1.20 -3.94 6.45
N PHE A 56 1.35 -3.20 5.35
CA PHE A 56 2.00 -3.71 4.16
C PHE A 56 3.46 -4.05 4.39
N VAL A 57 4.24 -3.13 4.97
CA VAL A 57 5.68 -3.36 5.18
C VAL A 57 5.96 -4.43 6.23
N LYS A 58 5.22 -4.46 7.35
CA LYS A 58 5.51 -5.36 8.49
C LYS A 58 4.79 -6.70 8.43
N LYS A 59 3.63 -6.79 7.79
CA LYS A 59 2.84 -8.04 7.74
C LYS A 59 2.92 -8.71 6.37
N TYR A 60 2.68 -7.96 5.31
CA TYR A 60 2.52 -8.54 3.97
C TYR A 60 3.83 -8.68 3.20
N LEU A 61 4.73 -7.71 3.33
CA LEU A 61 5.99 -7.61 2.59
C LEU A 61 7.20 -7.61 3.53
N LYS A 62 7.08 -8.26 4.69
CA LYS A 62 8.09 -8.27 5.75
C LYS A 62 9.46 -8.78 5.28
N ASP A 63 9.46 -9.74 4.35
CA ASP A 63 10.67 -10.41 3.87
C ASP A 63 11.46 -9.55 2.86
N TYR A 64 10.88 -8.43 2.40
CA TYR A 64 11.47 -7.56 1.38
C TYR A 64 12.19 -6.33 1.96
N ASN A 65 12.15 -6.14 3.29
CA ASN A 65 12.75 -5.01 4.00
C ASN A 65 12.46 -3.66 3.31
N LEU A 66 11.16 -3.37 3.13
CA LEU A 66 10.68 -2.18 2.45
C LEU A 66 10.44 -1.02 3.44
N GLY A 67 10.40 0.19 2.91
CA GLY A 67 9.93 1.38 3.61
C GLY A 67 8.66 1.91 2.97
N PHE A 68 8.00 2.87 3.63
CA PHE A 68 6.86 3.57 3.04
C PHE A 68 6.88 5.05 3.41
N GLU A 69 6.23 5.85 2.56
CA GLU A 69 5.99 7.28 2.78
C GLU A 69 4.49 7.56 2.78
N VAL A 70 4.05 8.57 3.53
CA VAL A 70 2.66 9.08 3.48
C VAL A 70 2.68 10.51 2.97
N LYS A 71 1.96 10.78 1.88
CA LYS A 71 1.85 12.11 1.25
C LYS A 71 0.40 12.59 1.25
N ARG A 72 0.20 13.90 1.30
CA ARG A 72 -1.09 14.52 0.96
C ARG A 72 -1.29 14.42 -0.56
N SER A 73 -2.53 14.18 -0.96
CA SER A 73 -2.98 14.09 -2.35
C SER A 73 -4.10 15.06 -2.65
#